data_AF-A0A354Q9Z7-F1
#
_entry.id   AF-A0A354Q9Z7-F1
#
_cell.length_a   1.000
_cell.length_b   1.000
_cell.length_c   1.000
_cell.angle_alpha   90.00
_cell.angle_beta   90.00
_cell.angle_gamma   90.00
#
_symmetry.space_group_name_H-M   'P 1'
#
loop_
_entity.id
_entity.type
_entity.pdbx_description
1 polymer ?
#
loop_
_entity_poly.entity_id
_entity_poly.type
_entity_poly.pdbx_seq_one_letter_code
_entity_poly.pdbx_strand_id
1 'polypeptide(L)'
;ETEENDIPTSKGWRLMADRLTESWSSAPHFNLVRHLDVSNLVTYKKQVQEKNSNRLTYTDLLIKLVSITLKEHPRINASWIDNKIVKNSE
;
A
#
# COMPACT_ATOMS: atom_id res chain seq x y z
N GLU A 1 -27.01 -27.27 -20.55
CA GLU A 1 -27.69 -26.10 -19.95
C GLU A 1 -26.90 -25.74 -18.71
N THR A 2 -26.12 -24.67 -18.78
CA THR A 2 -25.28 -24.22 -17.68
C THR A 2 -26.16 -23.39 -16.75
N GLU A 3 -26.49 -23.94 -15.57
CA GLU A 3 -27.24 -23.22 -14.54
C GLU A 3 -26.47 -21.97 -14.10
N GLU A 4 -27.03 -20.82 -14.45
CA GLU A 4 -26.53 -19.49 -14.16
C GLU A 4 -26.76 -19.21 -12.67
N ASN A 5 -25.79 -19.61 -11.84
CA ASN A 5 -25.73 -19.33 -10.40
C ASN A 5 -25.24 -17.88 -10.16
N ASP A 6 -25.93 -16.90 -10.74
CA ASP A 6 -25.56 -15.50 -10.62
C ASP A 6 -25.90 -14.97 -9.22
N ILE A 7 -24.85 -14.68 -8.44
CA ILE A 7 -24.99 -14.06 -7.12
C ILE A 7 -25.04 -12.53 -7.32
N PRO A 8 -26.12 -11.85 -6.91
CA PRO A 8 -26.23 -10.40 -7.07
C PRO A 8 -25.17 -9.68 -6.22
N THR A 9 -24.40 -8.79 -6.84
CA THR A 9 -23.34 -8.01 -6.17
C THR A 9 -23.85 -6.63 -5.73
N SER A 10 -23.31 -6.12 -4.62
CA SER A 10 -23.63 -4.76 -4.16
C SER A 10 -23.05 -3.70 -5.11
N LYS A 11 -23.67 -2.51 -5.17
CA LYS A 11 -23.15 -1.37 -5.92
C LYS A 11 -21.71 -1.01 -5.54
N GLY A 12 -21.37 -1.13 -4.25
CA GLY A 12 -20.01 -0.89 -3.75
C GLY A 12 -19.00 -1.91 -4.29
N TRP A 13 -19.37 -3.19 -4.33
CA TRP A 13 -18.54 -4.24 -4.92
C TRP A 13 -18.26 -3.99 -6.40
N ARG A 14 -19.30 -3.62 -7.16
CA ARG A 14 -19.14 -3.26 -8.58
C ARG A 14 -18.19 -2.08 -8.78
N LEU A 15 -18.34 -1.02 -7.99
CA LEU A 15 -17.46 0.15 -8.05
C LEU A 15 -15.99 -0.21 -7.72
N MET A 16 -15.75 -1.07 -6.73
CA MET A 16 -14.40 -1.53 -6.41
C MET A 16 -13.77 -2.30 -7.58
N ALA A 17 -14.53 -3.19 -8.22
CA ALA A 17 -14.06 -3.95 -9.38
C ALA A 17 -13.73 -3.04 -10.57
N ASP A 18 -14.60 -2.07 -10.86
CA ASP A 18 -14.39 -1.12 -11.96
C ASP A 18 -13.11 -0.29 -11.74
N ARG A 19 -12.89 0.21 -10.51
CA ARG A 19 -11.70 1.01 -10.16
C ARG A 19 -10.41 0.20 -10.18
N LEU A 20 -10.44 -1.03 -9.70
CA LEU A 20 -9.28 -1.92 -9.76
C LEU A 20 -8.89 -2.22 -11.21
N THR A 21 -9.89 -2.48 -12.06
CA THR A 21 -9.69 -2.76 -13.49
C THR A 21 -9.10 -1.55 -14.21
N GLU A 22 -9.64 -0.35 -13.95
CA GLU A 22 -9.12 0.92 -14.47
C GLU A 22 -7.66 1.15 -14.03
N SER A 23 -7.35 0.95 -12.73
CA SER A 23 -6.00 1.11 -12.21
C SER A 23 -5.01 0.15 -12.86
N TRP A 24 -5.34 -1.14 -13.00
CA TRP A 24 -4.43 -2.15 -13.53
C TRP A 24 -4.17 -1.98 -15.03
N SER A 25 -5.17 -1.54 -15.79
CA SER A 25 -5.07 -1.38 -17.26
C SER A 25 -4.43 -0.06 -17.69
N SER A 26 -4.52 1.01 -16.88
CA SER A 26 -4.04 2.34 -17.25
C SER A 26 -2.53 2.54 -17.11
N ALA A 27 -1.83 1.71 -16.32
CA ALA A 27 -0.40 1.85 -16.08
C ALA A 27 0.37 0.52 -16.26
N PRO A 28 1.59 0.55 -16.82
CA PRO A 28 2.44 -0.63 -16.90
C PRO A 28 3.05 -0.94 -15.52
N HIS A 29 2.44 -1.89 -14.80
CA HIS A 29 2.89 -2.30 -13.47
C HIS A 29 4.14 -3.18 -13.57
N PHE A 30 5.17 -2.86 -12.77
CA PHE A 30 6.30 -3.76 -12.54
C PHE A 30 6.45 -4.00 -11.04
N ASN A 31 6.82 -5.22 -10.66
CA ASN A 31 6.95 -5.63 -9.27
C ASN A 31 8.43 -5.86 -8.93
N LEU A 32 8.84 -5.45 -7.73
CA LEU A 32 10.20 -5.64 -7.23
C LEU A 32 10.12 -6.30 -5.86
N VAL A 33 10.77 -7.46 -5.72
CA VAL A 33 10.77 -8.25 -4.49
C VAL A 33 12.20 -8.36 -3.98
N ARG A 34 12.38 -8.14 -2.68
CA ARG A 34 13.67 -8.23 -1.98
C ARG A 34 13.46 -8.96 -0.65
N HIS A 35 14.43 -9.79 -0.27
CA HIS A 35 14.51 -10.37 1.06
C HIS A 35 15.35 -9.47 1.96
N LEU A 36 14.88 -9.23 3.19
CA LEU A 36 15.53 -8.36 4.16
C LEU A 36 15.48 -9.04 5.54
N ASP A 37 16.58 -8.98 6.28
CA ASP A 37 16.60 -9.35 7.69
C ASP A 37 16.05 -8.19 8.53
N VAL A 38 15.00 -8.47 9.30
CA VAL A 38 14.29 -7.50 10.15
C VAL A 38 14.42 -7.82 11.64
N SER A 39 15.41 -8.62 12.03
CA SER A 39 15.66 -9.02 13.43
C SER A 39 15.74 -7.81 14.38
N ASN A 40 16.40 -6.73 13.95
CA ASN A 40 16.51 -5.49 14.72
C ASN A 40 15.14 -4.80 14.92
N LEU A 41 14.28 -4.83 13.90
CA LEU A 41 12.93 -4.25 13.97
C LEU A 41 12.06 -5.02 14.98
N VAL A 42 12.18 -6.35 15.02
CA VAL A 42 11.46 -7.20 15.98
C VAL A 42 11.90 -6.89 17.41
N THR A 43 13.20 -6.76 17.64
CA THR A 43 13.74 -6.39 18.95
C THR A 43 13.28 -5.00 19.38
N TYR A 44 13.36 -4.01 18.47
CA TYR A 44 12.88 -2.65 18.72
C TYR A 44 11.39 -2.62 19.08
N LYS A 45 10.55 -3.35 18.33
CA LYS A 45 9.12 -3.46 18.61
C LYS A 45 8.84 -3.95 20.03
N LYS A 46 9.56 -4.98 20.50
CA LYS A 46 9.39 -5.52 21.86
C LYS A 46 9.72 -4.47 22.93
N GLN A 47 10.86 -3.81 22.79
CA GLN A 47 11.30 -2.75 23.72
C GLN A 47 10.33 -1.58 23.78
N VAL A 48 9.73 -1.21 22.66
CA VAL A 48 8.73 -0.13 22.61
C VAL A 48 7.39 -0.60 23.16
N GLN A 49 6.97 -1.83 22.87
CA GLN A 49 5.72 -2.39 23.38
C GLN A 49 5.70 -2.45 24.92
N GLU A 50 6.82 -2.78 25.55
CA GLU A 50 6.95 -2.79 27.03
C GLU A 50 6.69 -1.42 27.66
N LYS A 51 6.95 -0.34 26.92
CA LYS A 51 6.78 1.04 27.38
C LYS A 51 5.44 1.66 27.01
N ASN A 52 4.63 0.98 26.18
CA ASN A 52 3.41 1.53 25.62
C ASN A 52 2.18 0.70 26.00
N SER A 53 1.12 1.39 26.41
CA SER A 53 -0.16 0.77 26.75
C SER A 53 -0.91 0.26 25.51
N ASN A 54 -0.64 0.83 24.35
CA ASN A 54 -1.30 0.48 23.09
C ASN A 54 -0.53 -0.64 22.37
N ARG A 55 -1.27 -1.50 21.65
CA ARG A 55 -0.68 -2.57 20.84
C ARG A 55 -0.01 -1.98 19.60
N LEU A 56 1.32 -2.04 19.57
CA LEU A 56 2.13 -1.68 18.42
C LEU A 56 2.16 -2.83 17.41
N THR A 57 1.82 -2.54 16.16
CA THR A 57 1.86 -3.50 15.04
C THR A 57 3.10 -3.28 14.17
N TYR A 58 3.42 -4.27 13.33
CA TYR A 58 4.49 -4.10 12.33
C TYR A 58 4.08 -3.08 11.27
N THR A 59 2.80 -3.01 10.93
CA THR A 59 2.28 -2.01 9.98
C THR A 59 2.56 -0.59 10.45
N ASP A 60 2.43 -0.30 11.75
CA ASP A 60 2.74 1.03 12.30
C ASP A 60 4.21 1.41 12.10
N LEU A 61 5.12 0.45 12.35
CA LEU A 61 6.55 0.64 12.14
C LEU A 61 6.88 0.81 10.65
N LEU A 62 6.25 0.03 9.77
CA LEU A 62 6.42 0.14 8.33
C LEU A 62 5.90 1.49 7.81
N ILE A 63 4.74 1.96 8.26
CA ILE A 63 4.22 3.29 7.92
C ILE A 63 5.21 4.37 8.36
N LYS A 64 5.76 4.27 9.58
CA LYS A 64 6.78 5.22 10.06
C LYS A 64 8.02 5.22 9.17
N LEU A 65 8.54 4.06 8.80
CA LEU A 65 9.70 3.95 7.91
C LEU A 65 9.39 4.53 6.52
N VAL A 66 8.28 4.13 5.90
CA VAL A 66 7.84 4.62 4.58
C VAL A 66 7.67 6.13 4.59
N SER A 67 7.11 6.72 5.67
CA SER A 67 6.94 8.17 5.77
C SER A 67 8.25 8.95 5.72
N ILE A 68 9.34 8.37 6.25
CA ILE A 68 10.68 8.97 6.20
C ILE A 68 11.27 8.76 4.80
N THR A 69 11.17 7.54 4.26
CA THR A 69 11.71 7.19 2.94
C THR A 69 11.07 7.99 1.79
N LEU A 70 9.78 8.29 1.86
CA LEU A 70 9.09 9.08 0.83
C LEU A 70 9.60 10.53 0.76
N LYS A 71 10.12 11.08 1.87
CA LYS A 71 10.76 12.41 1.89
C LYS A 71 12.10 12.40 1.16
N GLU A 72 12.88 11.33 1.34
CA GLU A 72 14.18 11.15 0.68
C GLU A 72 14.03 10.82 -0.82
N HIS A 73 12.91 10.20 -1.21
CA HIS A 73 12.63 9.77 -2.59
C HIS A 73 11.36 10.42 -3.17
N PRO A 74 11.36 11.73 -3.47
CA PRO A 74 10.16 12.47 -3.89
C PRO A 74 9.59 12.03 -5.25
N ARG A 75 10.34 11.26 -6.05
CA ARG A 75 9.85 10.68 -7.31
C ARG A 75 8.88 9.52 -7.09
N ILE A 76 8.98 8.83 -5.94
CA ILE A 76 8.08 7.74 -5.58
C ILE A 76 6.76 8.30 -5.05
N ASN A 77 6.80 9.44 -4.35
CA ASN A 77 5.62 10.17 -3.92
C ASN A 77 5.11 11.15 -5.01
N ALA A 78 4.88 10.64 -6.22
CA ALA A 78 4.45 11.45 -7.35
C ALA A 78 3.41 10.73 -8.20
N SER A 79 2.63 11.51 -8.94
CA SER A 79 1.56 11.05 -9.82
C SER A 79 1.84 11.45 -11.27
N TRP A 80 1.42 10.61 -12.21
CA TRP A 80 1.46 10.92 -13.64
C TRP A 80 0.16 11.63 -14.04
N ILE A 81 0.24 12.89 -14.44
CA ILE A 81 -0.91 13.73 -14.82
C ILE A 81 -0.51 14.54 -16.06
N ASP A 82 -1.30 14.48 -17.13
CA ASP A 82 -1.11 15.27 -18.34
C ASP A 82 0.32 15.23 -18.92
N ASN A 83 0.90 14.03 -18.98
CA ASN A 83 2.28 13.78 -19.42
C ASN A 83 3.36 14.45 -18.55
N LYS A 84 3.05 14.73 -17.28
CA LYS A 84 3.97 15.30 -16.31
C LYS A 84 3.99 14.47 -15.03
N ILE A 85 5.15 14.44 -14.39
CA ILE A 85 5.30 13.88 -13.04
C ILE A 85 5.03 15.01 -12.05
N VAL A 86 3.90 14.94 -11.36
CA VAL A 86 3.49 15.89 -10.32
C VAL A 86 3.83 15.30 -8.97
N LYS A 87 4.69 15.96 -8.21
CA LYS A 87 5.03 15.55 -6.83
C LYS A 87 3.89 15.88 -5.89
N ASN A 88 3.59 14.98 -4.95
CA ASN A 88 2.68 15.29 -3.86
C ASN A 88 3.42 16.17 -2.83
N SER A 89 2.81 17.28 -2.43
CA SER A 89 3.32 18.16 -1.38
C SER A 89 3.26 17.48 0.00
N GLU A 90 4.24 17.79 0.86
CA GLU A 90 4.24 17.37 2.29
C GLU A 90 3.02 17.88 3.06
#